data_AF-Q9U7G2-F1
#
_entry.id   AF-Q9U7G2-F1
#
_cell.length_a   1.000
_cell.length_b   1.000
_cell.length_c   1.000
_cell.angle_alpha   90.00
_cell.angle_beta   90.00
_cell.angle_gamma   90.00
#
_symmetry.space_group_name_H-M   'P 1'
#
loop_
_entity.id
_entity.type
_entity.pdbx_description
1 polymer ?
#
loop_
_entity_poly.entity_id
_entity_poly.type
_entity_poly.pdbx_seq_one_letter_code
_entity_poly.pdbx_strand_id
1 'polypeptide(L)' 'DQHLEKINDYENITNDTLLVDVCIGAKFEAESLKTYRAQYQDKYPGSTFTMCTML' A
#
# COMPACT_ATOMS: atom_id res chain seq x y z
N ASP A 1 4.82 -0.23 -5.44
CA ASP A 1 5.43 1.03 -5.90
C ASP A 1 5.12 1.42 -7.34
N GLN A 2 4.80 0.47 -8.24
CA GLN A 2 4.57 0.74 -9.67
C GLN A 2 3.39 1.68 -10.01
N HIS A 3 2.55 2.03 -9.03
CA HIS A 3 1.46 3.00 -9.21
C HIS A 3 1.94 4.45 -9.10
N LEU A 4 2.95 4.73 -8.27
CA LEU A 4 3.53 6.07 -8.12
C LEU A 4 4.48 6.41 -9.27
N GLU A 5 5.12 5.40 -9.88
CA GLU A 5 5.98 5.56 -11.07
C GLU A 5 5.24 6.08 -12.32
N LYS A 6 3.90 6.11 -12.29
CA LYS A 6 3.04 6.64 -13.36
C LYS A 6 2.56 8.06 -13.12
N ILE A 7 2.92 8.66 -11.98
CA ILE A 7 2.67 10.07 -11.68
C ILE A 7 3.71 10.90 -12.46
N ASN A 8 3.62 10.87 -13.78
CA ASN A 8 4.55 11.54 -14.70
C ASN A 8 3.90 12.74 -15.38
N ASP A 9 2.63 13.02 -15.07
CA ASP A 9 1.87 14.13 -15.63
C ASP A 9 1.98 15.38 -14.75
N TYR A 10 3.21 15.91 -14.66
CA TYR A 10 3.54 17.09 -13.86
C TYR A 10 2.75 18.35 -14.24
N GLU A 11 2.11 18.38 -15.41
CA GLU A 11 1.23 19.49 -15.84
C GLU A 11 -0.18 19.43 -15.23
N ASN A 12 -0.68 18.24 -14.83
CA ASN A 12 -2.05 18.04 -14.33
C ASN A 12 -2.13 17.62 -12.86
N ILE A 13 -1.00 17.55 -12.17
CA ILE A 13 -0.96 17.23 -10.73
C ILE A 13 -1.31 18.48 -9.92
N THR A 14 -2.52 18.49 -9.38
CA THR A 14 -2.90 19.36 -8.26
C THR A 14 -2.74 18.58 -6.94
N ASN A 15 -2.75 19.27 -5.79
CA ASN A 15 -2.68 18.59 -4.48
C ASN A 15 -3.78 17.53 -4.32
N ASP A 16 -4.97 17.78 -4.87
CA ASP A 16 -6.10 16.85 -4.78
C ASP A 16 -5.89 15.62 -5.67
N THR A 17 -5.38 15.81 -6.90
CA THR A 17 -5.04 14.70 -7.81
C THR A 17 -3.94 13.81 -7.21
N LEU A 18 -2.89 14.42 -6.64
CA LEU A 18 -1.78 13.71 -6.01
C LEU A 18 -2.25 12.89 -4.80
N LEU A 19 -3.09 13.47 -3.95
CA LEU A 19 -3.62 12.77 -2.78
C LEU A 19 -4.45 11.55 -3.19
N VAL A 20 -5.27 11.68 -4.23
CA VAL A 20 -6.06 10.56 -4.77
C VAL A 20 -5.15 9.46 -5.29
N ASP A 21 -4.13 9.79 -6.07
CA ASP A 21 -3.18 8.80 -6.62
C ASP A 21 -2.40 8.07 -5.53
N VAL A 22 -1.94 8.80 -4.51
CA VAL A 22 -1.28 8.23 -3.32
C VAL A 22 -2.23 7.32 -2.56
N CYS A 23 -3.48 7.72 -2.33
CA CYS A 23 -4.47 6.88 -1.64
C CYS A 23 -4.82 5.61 -2.43
N ILE A 24 -4.94 5.71 -3.76
CA ILE A 24 -5.18 4.55 -4.63
C ILE A 24 -3.98 3.60 -4.60
N GLY A 25 -2.76 4.14 -4.68
CA GLY A 25 -1.52 3.37 -4.54
C GLY A 25 -1.46 2.64 -3.19
N ALA A 26 -1.68 3.36 -2.09
CA ALA A 26 -1.68 2.78 -0.75
C ALA A 26 -2.75 1.68 -0.56
N LYS A 27 -3.94 1.86 -1.14
CA LYS A 27 -5.00 0.83 -1.12
C LYS A 27 -4.55 -0.44 -1.84
N PHE A 28 -3.95 -0.30 -3.02
CA PHE A 28 -3.49 -1.45 -3.81
C PHE A 28 -2.38 -2.22 -3.10
N GLU A 29 -1.40 -1.53 -2.51
CA GLU A 29 -0.34 -2.15 -1.70
C GLU A 29 -0.91 -2.85 -0.46
N ALA A 30 -1.88 -2.22 0.22
CA ALA A 30 -2.55 -2.86 1.34
C ALA A 30 -3.36 -4.11 0.92
N GLU A 31 -3.96 -4.10 -0.27
CA GLU A 31 -4.67 -5.26 -0.84
C GLU A 31 -3.72 -6.39 -1.22
N SER A 32 -2.56 -6.09 -1.82
CA SER A 32 -1.54 -7.10 -2.16
C SER A 32 -1.04 -7.83 -0.89
N LEU A 33 -0.97 -7.12 0.23
CA LEU A 33 -0.59 -7.65 1.54
C LEU A 33 -1.66 -8.49 2.23
N LYS A 34 -2.94 -8.49 1.79
CA LYS A 34 -3.99 -9.31 2.44
C LYS A 34 -3.68 -10.81 2.37
N THR A 35 -3.16 -11.27 1.25
CA THR A 35 -2.73 -12.67 1.06
C THR A 35 -1.57 -13.04 1.99
N TYR A 36 -0.60 -12.14 2.13
CA TYR A 36 0.55 -12.32 3.04
C TYR A 36 0.13 -12.21 4.50
N ARG A 37 -0.87 -11.38 4.81
CA ARG A 37 -1.41 -11.19 6.15
C ARG A 37 -1.94 -12.50 6.74
N ALA A 38 -2.73 -13.26 5.98
CA ALA A 38 -3.25 -14.54 6.43
C ALA A 38 -2.11 -15.53 6.73
N GLN A 39 -1.18 -15.71 5.79
CA GLN A 39 -0.02 -16.60 5.95
C GLN A 39 0.85 -16.22 7.15
N TYR A 40 1.08 -14.92 7.35
CA TYR A 40 1.91 -14.44 8.44
C TYR A 40 1.19 -14.54 9.79
N GLN A 41 -0.14 -14.38 9.83
CA GLN A 41 -0.94 -14.61 11.03
C GLN A 41 -0.98 -16.10 11.41
N ASP A 42 -1.03 -17.01 10.44
CA ASP A 42 -0.93 -18.46 10.66
C ASP A 42 0.48 -18.88 11.11
N LYS A 43 1.52 -18.25 10.57
CA LYS A 43 2.92 -18.52 10.95
C LYS A 43 3.27 -17.99 12.35
N TYR A 44 2.62 -16.91 12.79
CA TYR A 44 2.89 -16.26 14.07
C TYR A 44 1.59 -16.02 14.88
N PRO A 45 0.93 -17.10 15.35
CA PRO A 45 -0.32 -16.99 16.09
C PRO A 45 -0.08 -16.31 17.45
N GLY A 46 -0.87 -15.28 17.76
CA GLY A 46 -0.75 -14.53 19.01
C GLY A 46 0.43 -13.54 19.08
N SER A 47 1.12 -13.33 17.96
CA SER A 47 2.22 -12.38 17.87
C SER A 47 1.74 -10.93 18.02
N THR A 48 2.46 -10.15 18.84
CA THR A 48 2.28 -8.69 18.95
C THR A 48 2.92 -7.93 17.79
N PHE A 49 3.66 -8.62 16.90
CA PHE A 49 4.22 -8.04 15.68
C PHE A 49 3.09 -7.71 14.71
N THR A 50 2.78 -6.42 14.61
CA THR A 50 1.87 -5.89 13.59
C THR A 50 2.53 -5.97 12.22
N MET A 51 1.79 -6.39 11.19
CA MET A 51 2.21 -6.42 9.77
C MET A 51 2.72 -5.06 9.24
N CYS A 52 2.54 -3.98 10.00
CA CYS A 52 3.07 -2.65 9.73
C CYS A 52 4.60 -2.63 9.48
N THR A 53 5.36 -3.63 9.95
CA THR A 53 6.81 -3.74 9.69
C THR A 53 7.16 -4.43 8.37
N MET A 54 6.19 -4.94 7.61
CA MET A 54 6.42 -5.61 6.31
C MET A 54 6.28 -4.65 5.10
N LEU A 55 5.92 -3.39 5.35
CA LEU A 55 5.78 -2.32 4.35
C LEU A 55 7.11 -1.63 4.06
#